data_AF-A0A953ZC44-F1
#
_entry.id   AF-A0A953ZC44-F1
#
_cell.length_a   1.000
_cell.length_b   1.000
_cell.length_c   1.000
_cell.angle_alpha   90.00
_cell.angle_beta   90.00
_cell.angle_gamma   90.00
#
_symmetry.space_group_name_H-M   'P 1'
#
loop_
_entity.id
_entity.type
_entity.pdbx_description
1 polymer ?
#
loop_
_entity_poly.entity_id
_entity_poly.type
_entity_poly.pdbx_seq_one_letter_code
_entity_poly.pdbx_strand_id
1 'polypeptide(L)'
;MKLFSSLAAISVLVAAPLSAQVTGLVLDSSSGLPIPGAIVTEATTFNRTTTDGSGAWSLSIAGMNVEVVAAAVGYFNEGAIVSAGATGVHISLDPVVVGTNTNYPFATDNCQACHPLQYSQWIDSPMGMTGMNEWVYDLQSGTGTTNAGVGLAQAGFVYTRDSVHLAHDPVGPCAACHQPENWVKNPGVAMEPIGSLTDQAAHSVSC
;
A
#
# COMPACT_ATOMS: atom_id res chain seq x y z
N MET A 1 -25.43 -12.51 71.17
CA MET A 1 -25.72 -13.00 69.81
C MET A 1 -24.84 -12.21 68.84
N LYS A 2 -23.69 -12.76 68.42
CA LYS A 2 -22.78 -12.11 67.47
C LYS A 2 -23.04 -12.72 66.09
N LEU A 3 -23.70 -11.97 65.20
CA LEU A 3 -23.85 -12.35 63.79
C LEU A 3 -22.52 -12.10 63.09
N PHE A 4 -21.82 -13.17 62.71
CA PHE A 4 -20.73 -13.08 61.76
C PHE A 4 -21.34 -13.05 60.36
N SER A 5 -21.30 -11.87 59.73
CA SER A 5 -21.67 -11.70 58.33
C SER A 5 -20.50 -12.19 57.47
N SER A 6 -20.62 -13.38 56.88
CA SER A 6 -19.65 -13.92 55.94
C SER A 6 -19.80 -13.19 54.60
N LEU A 7 -18.87 -12.29 54.28
CA LEU A 7 -18.70 -11.77 52.93
C LEU A 7 -18.16 -12.90 52.04
N ALA A 8 -19.00 -13.41 51.13
CA ALA A 8 -18.54 -14.24 50.03
C ALA A 8 -17.91 -13.33 48.97
N ALA A 9 -16.59 -13.45 48.77
CA ALA A 9 -15.91 -12.80 47.66
C ALA A 9 -16.24 -13.54 46.36
N ILE A 10 -16.98 -12.88 45.46
CA ILE A 10 -17.21 -13.37 44.09
C ILE A 10 -15.98 -13.00 43.26
N SER A 11 -15.10 -13.96 43.02
CA SER A 11 -14.01 -13.82 42.06
C SER A 11 -14.57 -13.96 40.64
N VAL A 12 -14.59 -12.85 39.90
CA VAL A 12 -14.90 -12.85 38.46
C VAL A 12 -13.64 -13.32 37.72
N LEU A 13 -13.69 -14.52 37.13
CA LEU A 13 -12.67 -14.94 36.17
C LEU A 13 -12.89 -14.17 34.86
N VAL A 14 -11.96 -13.27 34.54
CA VAL A 14 -11.89 -12.69 33.20
C VAL A 14 -11.22 -13.72 32.30
N ALA A 15 -12.00 -14.32 31.38
CA ALA A 15 -11.44 -15.20 30.36
C ALA A 15 -10.61 -14.36 29.39
N ALA A 16 -9.29 -14.52 29.41
CA ALA A 16 -8.43 -13.96 28.38
C ALA A 16 -8.78 -14.62 27.03
N PRO A 17 -8.77 -13.87 25.92
CA PRO A 17 -9.01 -14.45 24.61
C PRO A 17 -7.92 -15.50 24.33
N LEU A 18 -8.35 -16.71 23.94
CA LEU A 18 -7.43 -17.79 23.61
C LEU A 18 -6.58 -17.35 22.40
N SER A 19 -5.27 -17.27 22.60
CA SER A 19 -4.30 -17.08 21.54
C SER A 19 -3.69 -18.42 21.16
N ALA A 20 -3.59 -18.70 19.87
CA ALA A 20 -2.97 -19.90 19.34
C ALA A 20 -2.36 -19.65 17.97
N GLN A 21 -1.37 -20.47 17.60
CA GLN A 21 -0.74 -20.40 16.28
C GLN A 21 -1.74 -20.71 15.19
N VAL A 22 -1.81 -19.84 14.20
CA VAL A 22 -2.44 -20.09 12.91
C VAL A 22 -1.34 -20.37 11.89
N THR A 23 -1.56 -21.35 11.02
CA THR A 23 -0.61 -21.71 9.96
C THR A 23 -1.27 -21.78 8.60
N GLY A 24 -0.51 -21.44 7.57
CA GLY A 24 -1.02 -21.43 6.20
C GLY A 24 0.05 -21.30 5.13
N LEU A 25 -0.42 -21.16 3.89
CA LEU A 25 0.36 -20.90 2.69
C LEU A 25 -0.14 -19.63 2.02
N VAL A 26 0.78 -18.87 1.42
CA VAL A 26 0.46 -17.81 0.45
C VAL A 26 0.86 -18.30 -0.94
N LEU A 27 -0.09 -18.27 -1.87
CA LEU A 27 0.04 -18.81 -3.21
C LEU A 27 -0.26 -17.74 -4.26
N ASP A 28 0.37 -17.85 -5.43
CA ASP A 28 -0.04 -17.13 -6.64
C ASP A 28 -1.33 -17.79 -7.16
N SER A 29 -2.40 -17.01 -7.31
CA SER A 29 -3.70 -17.53 -7.75
C SER A 29 -3.70 -18.07 -9.18
N SER A 30 -2.79 -17.57 -10.02
CA SER A 30 -2.70 -17.92 -11.44
C SER A 30 -1.89 -19.20 -11.68
N SER A 31 -0.77 -19.34 -10.98
CA SER A 31 0.15 -20.48 -11.15
C SER A 31 -0.02 -21.56 -10.10
N GLY A 32 -0.65 -21.24 -8.96
CA GLY A 32 -0.75 -22.11 -7.78
C GLY A 32 0.57 -22.29 -7.04
N LEU A 33 1.64 -21.60 -7.44
CA LEU A 33 2.96 -21.69 -6.82
C LEU A 33 3.02 -20.89 -5.52
N PRO A 34 3.84 -21.31 -4.55
CA PRO A 34 4.04 -20.56 -3.32
C PRO A 34 4.73 -19.22 -3.57
N ILE A 35 4.39 -18.21 -2.75
CA ILE A 35 5.02 -16.89 -2.77
C ILE A 35 5.91 -16.72 -1.54
N PRO A 36 7.25 -16.82 -1.69
CA PRO A 36 8.20 -16.50 -0.63
C PRO A 36 8.26 -15.00 -0.32
N GLY A 37 8.50 -14.63 0.93
CA GLY A 37 8.68 -13.23 1.32
C GLY A 37 7.40 -12.40 1.41
N ALA A 38 6.22 -13.01 1.24
CA ALA A 38 4.94 -12.34 1.43
C ALA A 38 4.75 -11.97 2.91
N ILE A 39 4.21 -10.77 3.16
CA ILE A 39 3.91 -10.30 4.51
C ILE A 39 2.50 -10.71 4.85
N VAL A 40 2.33 -11.45 5.94
CA VAL A 40 1.01 -11.88 6.45
C VAL A 40 0.73 -11.13 7.75
N THR A 41 -0.34 -10.35 7.78
CA THR A 41 -0.67 -9.41 8.87
C THR A 41 -2.06 -9.67 9.40
N GLU A 42 -2.21 -9.72 10.73
CA GLU A 42 -3.51 -9.63 11.37
C GLU A 42 -4.06 -8.21 11.19
N ALA A 43 -5.21 -8.11 10.50
CA ALA A 43 -5.77 -6.84 10.06
C ALA A 43 -5.91 -5.85 11.22
N THR A 44 -5.61 -4.57 10.96
CA THR A 44 -5.67 -3.46 11.94
C THR A 44 -4.68 -3.54 13.11
N THR A 45 -3.71 -4.45 13.06
CA THR A 45 -2.66 -4.60 14.09
C THR A 45 -1.25 -4.50 13.49
N PHE A 46 -0.24 -4.54 14.36
CA PHE A 46 1.17 -4.71 13.95
C PHE A 46 1.64 -6.17 14.00
N ASN A 47 0.74 -7.11 14.35
CA ASN A 47 1.08 -8.52 14.44
C ASN A 47 1.20 -9.10 13.03
N ARG A 48 2.42 -9.47 12.64
CA ARG A 48 2.72 -9.94 11.29
C ARG A 48 3.86 -10.94 11.26
N THR A 49 3.92 -11.69 10.18
CA THR A 49 5.00 -12.62 9.86
C THR A 49 5.34 -12.53 8.36
N THR A 50 6.37 -13.25 7.93
CA THR A 50 6.78 -13.33 6.53
C THR A 50 6.81 -14.80 6.09
N THR A 51 6.34 -15.09 4.88
CA THR A 51 6.38 -16.44 4.34
C THR A 51 7.80 -16.91 4.05
N ASP A 52 8.06 -18.20 4.29
CA ASP A 52 9.32 -18.84 3.97
C ASP A 52 9.45 -19.21 2.48
N GLY A 53 10.52 -19.92 2.11
CA GLY A 53 10.77 -20.36 0.72
C GLY A 53 9.71 -21.31 0.14
N SER A 54 8.85 -21.89 0.98
CA SER A 54 7.72 -22.72 0.59
C SER A 54 6.39 -21.96 0.59
N GLY A 55 6.40 -20.64 0.82
CA GLY A 55 5.21 -19.83 0.95
C GLY A 55 4.49 -20.02 2.28
N ALA A 56 5.07 -20.77 3.23
CA ALA A 56 4.45 -21.09 4.51
C ALA A 56 4.61 -19.96 5.51
N TRP A 57 3.58 -19.73 6.31
CA TRP A 57 3.56 -18.74 7.37
C TRP A 57 2.99 -19.30 8.66
N SER A 58 3.37 -18.67 9.78
CA SER A 58 2.77 -18.93 11.08
C SER A 58 2.69 -17.66 11.90
N LEU A 59 1.52 -17.39 12.47
CA LEU A 59 1.21 -16.18 13.23
C LEU A 59 0.38 -16.53 14.48
N SER A 60 0.73 -15.97 15.64
CA SER A 60 -0.06 -16.15 16.86
C SER A 60 -1.26 -15.21 16.81
N ILE A 61 -2.49 -15.74 16.83
CA ILE A 61 -3.71 -14.94 16.72
C ILE A 61 -4.61 -15.23 17.92
N ALA A 62 -5.25 -14.20 18.47
CA ALA A 62 -6.18 -14.31 19.58
C ALA A 62 -7.63 -14.17 19.10
N GLY A 63 -8.50 -15.06 19.58
CA GLY A 63 -9.93 -14.99 19.30
C GLY A 63 -10.38 -15.71 18.04
N MET A 64 -11.54 -15.31 17.51
CA MET A 64 -12.22 -15.96 16.38
C MET A 64 -12.64 -14.93 15.35
N ASN A 65 -12.78 -15.36 14.10
CA ASN A 65 -13.18 -14.52 12.96
C ASN A 65 -12.26 -13.30 12.77
N VAL A 66 -10.96 -13.51 12.93
CA VAL A 66 -9.92 -12.52 12.70
C VAL A 66 -9.55 -12.52 11.23
N GLU A 67 -9.49 -11.34 10.62
CA GLU A 67 -9.00 -11.20 9.25
C GLU A 67 -7.47 -11.19 9.24
N VAL A 68 -6.90 -12.02 8.37
CA VAL A 68 -5.47 -12.04 8.08
C VAL A 68 -5.28 -11.70 6.62
N VAL A 69 -4.44 -10.71 6.33
CA VAL A 69 -4.17 -10.21 4.98
C VAL A 69 -2.73 -10.57 4.60
N ALA A 70 -2.56 -11.17 3.42
CA ALA A 70 -1.26 -11.38 2.81
C ALA A 70 -1.00 -10.34 1.72
N ALA A 71 0.25 -9.86 1.65
CA ALA A 71 0.69 -8.87 0.69
C ALA A 71 2.07 -9.25 0.14
N ALA A 72 2.26 -9.10 -1.16
CA ALA A 72 3.54 -9.28 -1.84
C ALA A 72 3.65 -8.27 -2.99
N VAL A 73 4.86 -7.76 -3.23
CA VAL A 73 5.11 -6.86 -4.37
C VAL A 73 4.77 -7.59 -5.67
N GLY A 74 4.03 -6.92 -6.56
CA GLY A 74 3.55 -7.51 -7.82
C GLY A 74 2.25 -8.30 -7.69
N TYR A 75 1.58 -8.26 -6.53
CA TYR A 75 0.28 -8.89 -6.30
C TYR A 75 -0.70 -7.93 -5.63
N PHE A 76 -2.00 -8.19 -5.81
CA PHE A 76 -3.05 -7.58 -5.00
C PHE A 76 -3.10 -8.23 -3.62
N ASN A 77 -3.40 -7.43 -2.59
CA ASN A 77 -3.55 -7.92 -1.24
C ASN A 77 -4.85 -8.73 -1.14
N GLU A 78 -4.76 -9.92 -0.55
CA GLU A 78 -5.90 -10.79 -0.31
C GLU A 78 -5.89 -11.30 1.13
N GLY A 79 -7.03 -11.78 1.61
CA GLY A 79 -7.17 -12.17 3.00
C GLY A 79 -8.02 -13.41 3.23
N ALA A 80 -7.97 -13.88 4.47
CA ALA A 80 -8.80 -14.96 4.97
C ALA A 80 -9.29 -14.65 6.38
N ILE A 81 -10.52 -15.06 6.68
CA ILE A 81 -11.06 -15.04 8.05
C ILE A 81 -10.66 -16.33 8.76
N VAL A 82 -9.94 -16.20 9.87
CA VAL A 82 -9.39 -17.32 10.64
C VAL A 82 -9.80 -17.24 12.11
N SER A 83 -9.57 -18.33 12.84
CA SER A 83 -9.69 -18.36 14.30
C SER A 83 -8.41 -18.90 14.90
N ALA A 84 -8.15 -18.57 16.17
CA ALA A 84 -7.00 -19.07 16.91
C ALA A 84 -6.87 -20.60 16.77
N GLY A 85 -5.71 -21.07 16.32
CA GLY A 85 -5.44 -22.51 16.11
C GLY A 85 -5.80 -23.06 14.72
N ALA A 86 -6.31 -22.24 13.79
CA ALA A 86 -6.57 -22.67 12.42
C ALA A 86 -5.27 -23.13 11.71
N THR A 87 -5.35 -24.20 10.92
CA THR A 87 -4.19 -24.73 10.18
C THR A 87 -4.58 -24.97 8.72
N GLY A 88 -3.60 -24.95 7.82
CA GLY A 88 -3.84 -25.16 6.39
C GLY A 88 -4.61 -24.02 5.73
N VAL A 89 -4.50 -22.79 6.27
CA VAL A 89 -5.14 -21.61 5.67
C VAL A 89 -4.44 -21.27 4.36
N HIS A 90 -5.18 -21.14 3.26
CA HIS A 90 -4.64 -20.71 1.98
C HIS A 90 -5.07 -19.27 1.71
N ILE A 91 -4.11 -18.40 1.43
CA ILE A 91 -4.38 -17.05 0.91
C ILE A 91 -3.80 -17.01 -0.49
N SER A 92 -4.65 -16.86 -1.51
CA SER A 92 -4.21 -16.81 -2.91
C SER A 92 -4.18 -15.35 -3.34
N LEU A 93 -3.02 -14.86 -3.78
CA LEU A 93 -2.85 -13.49 -4.24
C LEU A 93 -2.97 -13.43 -5.75
N ASP A 94 -3.75 -12.47 -6.25
CA ASP A 94 -3.85 -12.21 -7.69
C ASP A 94 -2.64 -11.40 -8.17
N PRO A 95 -1.90 -11.86 -9.19
CA PRO A 95 -0.77 -11.10 -9.71
C PRO A 95 -1.25 -9.80 -10.37
N VAL A 96 -0.52 -8.72 -10.13
CA VAL A 96 -0.70 -7.46 -10.85
C VAL A 96 -0.31 -7.69 -12.31
N VAL A 97 -1.23 -7.40 -13.22
CA VAL A 97 -0.98 -7.52 -14.65
C VAL A 97 -0.01 -6.41 -15.08
N VAL A 98 1.21 -6.81 -15.45
CA VAL A 98 2.27 -5.89 -15.93
C VAL A 98 2.17 -5.55 -17.42
N GLY A 99 1.25 -6.20 -18.15
CA GLY A 99 1.03 -5.95 -19.58
C GLY A 99 0.07 -4.80 -19.84
N THR A 100 0.35 -4.01 -20.87
CA THR A 100 -0.62 -3.04 -21.40
C THR A 100 -1.84 -3.78 -21.93
N ASN A 101 -3.03 -3.45 -21.42
CA ASN A 101 -4.26 -3.95 -22.01
C ASN A 101 -4.50 -3.23 -23.35
N THR A 102 -4.25 -3.93 -24.45
CA THR A 102 -4.41 -3.37 -25.81
C THR A 102 -5.84 -2.96 -26.16
N ASN A 103 -6.84 -3.45 -25.41
CA ASN A 103 -8.23 -3.00 -25.55
C ASN A 103 -8.51 -1.65 -24.86
N TYR A 104 -7.60 -1.19 -24.02
CA TYR A 104 -7.66 0.10 -23.32
C TYR A 104 -6.42 0.94 -23.67
N PRO A 105 -6.27 1.36 -24.95
CA PRO A 105 -5.24 2.33 -25.28
C PRO A 105 -5.49 3.61 -24.48
N PHE A 106 -4.42 4.25 -23.99
CA PHE A 106 -4.52 5.60 -23.45
C PHE A 106 -5.16 6.50 -24.51
N ALA A 107 -6.32 7.07 -24.19
CA ALA A 107 -6.96 8.02 -25.06
C ALA A 107 -6.07 9.27 -25.14
N THR A 108 -5.66 9.64 -26.35
CA THR A 108 -5.07 10.96 -26.63
C THR A 108 -6.15 12.03 -26.82
N ASP A 109 -7.41 11.66 -26.57
CA ASP A 109 -8.56 12.49 -26.84
C ASP A 109 -8.68 13.61 -25.81
N ASN A 110 -9.18 14.75 -26.25
CA ASN A 110 -9.48 15.87 -25.35
C ASN A 110 -10.65 15.47 -24.43
N CYS A 111 -10.35 15.03 -23.21
CA CYS A 111 -11.34 14.63 -22.21
C CYS A 111 -12.43 15.69 -21.99
N GLN A 112 -12.11 16.98 -22.17
CA GLN A 112 -13.07 18.08 -22.08
C GLN A 112 -14.22 17.97 -23.09
N ALA A 113 -13.97 17.39 -24.28
CA ALA A 113 -14.97 17.29 -25.34
C ALA A 113 -16.12 16.34 -24.96
N CYS A 114 -15.83 15.27 -24.22
CA CYS A 114 -16.81 14.29 -23.75
C CYS A 114 -17.24 14.51 -22.29
N HIS A 115 -16.38 15.13 -21.47
CA HIS A 115 -16.56 15.30 -20.02
C HIS A 115 -16.26 16.74 -19.56
N PRO A 116 -16.98 17.76 -20.06
CA PRO A 116 -16.64 19.16 -19.79
C PRO A 116 -16.76 19.55 -18.31
N LEU A 117 -17.71 18.93 -17.58
CA LEU A 117 -17.89 19.20 -16.15
C LEU A 117 -16.76 18.60 -15.32
N GLN A 118 -16.44 17.33 -15.53
CA GLN A 118 -15.34 16.65 -14.82
C GLN A 118 -14.01 17.33 -15.11
N TYR A 119 -13.77 17.68 -16.37
CA TYR A 119 -12.59 18.45 -16.76
C TYR A 119 -12.51 19.78 -16.01
N SER A 120 -13.59 20.57 -15.98
CA SER A 120 -13.60 21.86 -15.26
C SER A 120 -13.41 21.72 -13.75
N GLN A 121 -13.86 20.61 -13.16
CA GLN A 121 -13.67 20.32 -11.75
C GLN A 121 -12.25 19.85 -11.44
N TRP A 122 -11.61 19.15 -12.38
CA TRP A 122 -10.30 18.56 -12.19
C TRP A 122 -9.16 19.54 -12.48
N ILE A 123 -9.23 20.32 -13.58
CA ILE A 123 -8.09 21.07 -14.13
C ILE A 123 -7.43 22.03 -13.13
N ASP A 124 -8.23 22.72 -12.31
CA ASP A 124 -7.74 23.64 -11.27
C ASP A 124 -7.83 23.06 -9.86
N SER A 125 -8.17 21.76 -9.72
CA SER A 125 -8.23 21.12 -8.41
C SER A 125 -6.83 20.89 -7.84
N PRO A 126 -6.70 20.73 -6.50
CA PRO A 126 -5.44 20.31 -5.90
C PRO A 126 -4.85 19.05 -6.53
N MET A 127 -5.70 18.09 -6.95
CA MET A 127 -5.27 16.86 -7.62
C MET A 127 -4.76 17.12 -9.04
N GLY A 128 -5.49 17.90 -9.85
CA GLY A 128 -5.07 18.24 -11.22
C GLY A 128 -3.79 19.09 -11.24
N MET A 129 -3.62 19.97 -10.25
CA MET A 129 -2.45 20.84 -10.11
C MET A 129 -1.31 20.23 -9.29
N THR A 130 -1.38 18.94 -8.95
CA THR A 130 -0.40 18.29 -8.07
C THR A 130 1.04 18.36 -8.64
N GLY A 131 1.19 18.37 -9.96
CA GLY A 131 2.50 18.45 -10.62
C GLY A 131 3.09 19.85 -10.69
N MET A 132 2.30 20.86 -10.35
CA MET A 132 2.78 22.24 -10.20
C MET A 132 3.08 22.59 -8.74
N ASN A 133 2.72 21.72 -7.80
CA ASN A 133 3.04 21.89 -6.38
C ASN A 133 4.49 21.45 -6.15
N GLU A 134 5.37 22.39 -5.82
CA GLU A 134 6.81 22.12 -5.69
C GLU A 134 7.14 20.99 -4.70
N TRP A 135 6.37 20.87 -3.61
CA TRP A 135 6.57 19.80 -2.62
C TRP A 135 6.17 18.42 -3.15
N VAL A 136 5.08 18.33 -3.92
CA VAL A 136 4.65 17.05 -4.51
C VAL A 136 5.49 16.72 -5.74
N TYR A 137 5.88 17.72 -6.51
CA TYR A 137 6.76 17.57 -7.65
C TYR A 137 8.13 17.00 -7.24
N ASP A 138 8.67 17.41 -6.09
CA ASP A 138 9.89 16.85 -5.53
C ASP A 138 9.82 15.36 -5.21
N LEU A 139 8.64 14.88 -4.82
CA LEU A 139 8.39 13.45 -4.66
C LEU A 139 8.51 12.70 -5.99
N GLN A 140 8.27 13.34 -7.13
CA GLN A 140 8.22 12.68 -8.44
C GLN A 140 9.50 12.92 -9.28
N SER A 141 10.13 14.08 -9.14
CA SER A 141 11.43 14.41 -9.76
C SER A 141 12.61 13.67 -9.12
N GLY A 142 12.45 13.19 -7.88
CA GLY A 142 13.49 12.43 -7.19
C GLY A 142 14.75 13.25 -6.85
N THR A 143 14.72 14.57 -7.03
CA THR A 143 15.87 15.44 -6.72
C THR A 143 15.77 16.04 -5.33
N GLY A 144 14.54 16.33 -4.87
CA GLY A 144 14.26 17.02 -3.60
C GLY A 144 14.84 18.43 -3.56
N THR A 145 14.02 19.46 -3.72
CA THR A 145 14.47 20.83 -3.48
C THR A 145 14.90 20.97 -2.02
N THR A 146 16.11 21.48 -1.82
CA THR A 146 16.48 22.01 -0.52
C THR A 146 15.68 23.29 -0.35
N ASN A 147 14.68 23.31 0.52
CA ASN A 147 14.04 24.56 0.94
C ASN A 147 15.04 25.44 1.73
N ALA A 148 16.00 26.04 1.03
CA ALA A 148 17.00 26.97 1.55
C ALA A 148 16.40 28.36 1.81
N GLY A 149 15.23 28.40 2.46
CA GLY A 149 14.49 29.66 2.68
C GLY A 149 13.43 29.65 3.79
N VAL A 150 12.97 28.49 4.28
CA VAL A 150 11.94 28.39 5.34
C VAL A 150 12.43 27.72 6.63
N GLY A 151 13.74 27.53 6.80
CA GLY A 151 14.32 27.05 8.06
C GLY A 151 13.95 25.61 8.47
N LEU A 152 13.23 24.88 7.62
CA LEU A 152 13.00 23.44 7.76
C LEU A 152 14.03 22.73 6.88
N ALA A 153 15.03 22.11 7.51
CA ALA A 153 16.13 21.40 6.87
C ALA A 153 15.72 20.05 6.25
N GLN A 154 14.44 19.87 5.94
CA GLN A 154 13.93 18.64 5.35
C GLN A 154 13.54 18.95 3.91
N ALA A 155 14.40 18.56 2.96
CA ALA A 155 13.90 18.12 1.67
C ALA A 155 12.79 17.11 1.98
N GLY A 156 11.62 17.23 1.35
CA GLY A 156 10.54 16.24 1.51
C GLY A 156 11.05 14.81 1.26
N PHE A 157 10.21 13.81 1.52
CA PHE A 157 10.53 12.44 1.14
C PHE A 157 10.94 12.41 -0.35
N VAL A 158 12.04 11.74 -0.68
CA VAL A 158 12.52 11.59 -2.06
C VAL A 158 12.57 10.09 -2.33
N TYR A 159 11.74 9.56 -3.23
CA TYR A 159 11.66 8.11 -3.45
C TYR A 159 12.99 7.47 -3.90
N THR A 160 13.81 8.21 -4.67
CA THR A 160 15.14 7.78 -5.12
C THR A 160 16.19 7.77 -4.00
N ARG A 161 15.87 8.27 -2.80
CA ARG A 161 16.80 8.40 -1.66
C ARG A 161 16.27 7.75 -0.38
N ASP A 162 15.03 8.06 -0.03
CA ASP A 162 14.41 7.78 1.28
C ASP A 162 13.49 6.56 1.27
N SER A 163 13.15 6.03 0.08
CA SER A 163 12.34 4.82 -0.01
C SER A 163 13.10 3.63 0.58
N VAL A 164 12.48 2.92 1.52
CA VAL A 164 12.99 1.63 2.03
C VAL A 164 13.10 0.58 0.92
N HIS A 165 12.42 0.80 -0.21
CA HIS A 165 12.44 -0.07 -1.37
C HIS A 165 13.49 0.34 -2.41
N LEU A 166 14.19 1.46 -2.26
CA LEU A 166 15.14 2.00 -3.25
C LEU A 166 16.11 0.96 -3.84
N ALA A 167 16.65 0.08 -3.00
CA ALA A 167 17.67 -0.89 -3.42
C ALA A 167 17.12 -1.97 -4.37
N HIS A 168 15.81 -2.20 -4.38
CA HIS A 168 15.16 -3.27 -5.14
C HIS A 168 14.07 -2.75 -6.09
N ASP A 169 13.54 -1.56 -5.83
CA ASP A 169 12.52 -0.86 -6.61
C ASP A 169 12.79 0.67 -6.54
N PRO A 170 13.78 1.16 -7.30
CA PRO A 170 14.24 2.55 -7.24
C PRO A 170 13.23 3.56 -7.80
N VAL A 171 12.16 3.09 -8.44
CA VAL A 171 11.10 3.94 -9.01
C VAL A 171 9.96 4.19 -8.04
N GLY A 172 9.90 3.44 -6.94
CA GLY A 172 9.08 3.72 -5.77
C GLY A 172 7.58 3.46 -5.96
N PRO A 173 6.91 2.74 -5.03
CA PRO A 173 5.47 2.50 -5.11
C PRO A 173 4.63 3.78 -5.00
N CYS A 174 5.20 4.87 -4.45
CA CYS A 174 4.51 6.16 -4.34
C CYS A 174 4.27 6.81 -5.70
N ALA A 175 5.29 6.86 -6.57
CA ALA A 175 5.13 7.39 -7.91
C ALA A 175 4.29 6.45 -8.79
N ALA A 176 4.35 5.13 -8.53
CA ALA A 176 3.51 4.14 -9.21
C ALA A 176 2.01 4.25 -8.92
N CYS A 177 1.59 4.75 -7.76
CA CYS A 177 0.17 5.01 -7.44
C CYS A 177 -0.25 6.47 -7.72
N HIS A 178 0.71 7.39 -7.81
CA HIS A 178 0.48 8.81 -8.10
C HIS A 178 1.21 9.22 -9.39
N GLN A 179 0.96 8.49 -10.48
CA GLN A 179 1.71 8.61 -11.73
C GLN A 179 1.42 9.93 -12.43
N PRO A 180 2.43 10.80 -12.66
CA PRO A 180 2.30 11.93 -13.58
C PRO A 180 2.22 11.47 -15.04
N GLU A 181 1.72 12.33 -15.94
CA GLU A 181 1.54 11.99 -17.37
C GLU A 181 2.82 11.44 -18.03
N ASN A 182 4.00 11.93 -17.64
CA ASN A 182 5.25 11.48 -18.23
C ASN A 182 5.58 10.00 -17.93
N TRP A 183 5.11 9.44 -16.81
CA TRP A 183 5.28 8.04 -16.42
C TRP A 183 4.47 7.11 -17.31
N VAL A 184 3.33 7.56 -17.81
CA VAL A 184 2.53 6.81 -18.79
C VAL A 184 3.33 6.59 -20.06
N LYS A 185 4.08 7.60 -20.50
CA LYS A 185 4.89 7.54 -21.74
C LYS A 185 6.25 6.88 -21.52
N ASN A 186 6.83 7.06 -20.33
CA ASN A 186 8.15 6.55 -19.96
C ASN A 186 8.11 6.01 -18.52
N PRO A 187 7.65 4.77 -18.30
CA PRO A 187 7.51 4.21 -16.95
C PRO A 187 8.84 4.20 -16.19
N GLY A 188 8.80 4.54 -14.91
CA GLY A 188 9.96 4.43 -14.03
C GLY A 188 11.08 5.45 -14.29
N VAL A 189 10.78 6.56 -14.96
CA VAL A 189 11.73 7.69 -15.09
C VAL A 189 11.34 8.81 -14.15
N ALA A 190 12.31 9.44 -13.51
CA ALA A 190 12.04 10.64 -12.72
C ALA A 190 11.45 11.75 -13.59
N MET A 191 10.61 12.61 -13.00
CA MET A 191 10.18 13.83 -13.68
C MET A 191 11.35 14.78 -13.93
N GLU A 192 11.17 15.68 -14.90
CA GLU A 192 12.12 16.73 -15.23
C GLU A 192 12.39 17.65 -14.03
N PRO A 193 13.48 18.44 -14.01
CA PRO A 193 13.73 19.40 -12.94
C PRO A 193 12.65 20.49 -12.84
N ILE A 194 12.39 20.97 -11.62
CA ILE A 194 11.34 21.98 -11.34
C ILE A 194 11.56 23.33 -12.05
N GLY A 195 12.81 23.64 -12.42
CA GLY A 195 13.14 24.85 -13.21
C GLY A 195 12.90 24.70 -14.72
N SER A 196 12.44 23.55 -15.18
CA SER A 196 12.30 23.20 -16.59
C SER A 196 11.05 22.37 -16.88
N LEU A 197 9.95 22.65 -16.17
CA LEU A 197 8.68 21.93 -16.27
C LEU A 197 8.16 21.94 -17.71
N THR A 198 7.82 20.77 -18.23
CA THR A 198 7.08 20.63 -19.49
C THR A 198 5.58 20.68 -19.24
N ASP A 199 4.74 20.77 -20.27
CA ASP A 199 3.27 20.68 -20.10
C ASP A 199 2.84 19.36 -19.44
N GLN A 200 3.65 18.29 -19.58
CA GLN A 200 3.38 16.99 -18.94
C GLN A 200 3.54 17.05 -17.41
N ALA A 201 4.33 17.99 -16.89
CA ALA A 201 4.42 18.25 -15.46
C ALA A 201 3.19 18.96 -14.90
N ALA A 202 2.41 19.66 -15.73
CA ALA A 202 1.19 20.31 -15.28
C ALA A 202 0.02 19.32 -15.10
N HIS A 203 0.11 18.11 -15.70
CA HIS A 203 -0.93 17.09 -15.69
C HIS A 203 -0.57 15.89 -14.81
N SER A 204 -0.11 16.13 -13.56
CA SER A 204 0.13 15.03 -12.61
C SER A 204 -1.14 14.24 -12.31
N VAL A 205 -0.99 13.04 -11.72
CA VAL A 205 -2.04 12.10 -11.28
C VAL A 205 -3.35 12.29 -12.07
N SER A 206 -3.29 11.90 -13.34
CA SER A 206 -4.38 12.14 -14.28
C SER A 206 -5.63 11.34 -13.90
N CYS A 207 -6.79 11.85 -14.34
CA CYS A 207 -7.96 11.02 -14.59
C CYS A 207 -7.67 9.88 -15.57
#